data_AF-R7J758-F1
#
_entry.id   AF-R7J758-F1
#
_cell.length_a   1.000
_cell.length_b   1.000
_cell.length_c   1.000
_cell.angle_alpha   90.00
_cell.angle_beta   90.00
_cell.angle_gamma   90.00
#
_symmetry.space_group_name_H-M   'P 1'
#
loop_
_entity.id
_entity.type
_entity.pdbx_description
1 polymer ?
#
loop_
_entity_poly.entity_id
_entity_poly.type
_entity_poly.pdbx_seq_one_letter_code
_entity_poly.pdbx_strand_id
1 'polypeptide(L)'
;MKKLITLLLLLQNIACTNTSQEYIKINPEAQTIQTELIISDKAAPRMYYDIAVIDSCMAVSNFHSDSLLQIRPLNNPEQCLRCFYQGNGPYEYSMPFALGTVRSEYDRLSFFDIQSRKLVTLKIDSGINMKEKIMPDSLPACHDLNETSQLYYGVDVDMIHRLFFICDKTNGRVQKSIEYFPDIQDGYDEFSLPMLYMCSLCVNENSHSVVTAMLNMNLIHFYDLEGNRKKSVLIGDQLQLPDKGSKSLDFHESNKYFRQICGNEQYVYALYSGKRLEEGASDIFVFDWDGEIKKRYHTDRPLEKLAVTKSDKYLVGIALNEEGGTDIVKIPLE
;
A
#
# COMPACT_ATOMS: atom_id res chain seq x y z
N MET A 1 25.62 -45.52 -44.18
CA MET A 1 24.48 -45.95 -43.32
C MET A 1 25.09 -46.58 -42.08
N LYS A 2 24.91 -46.15 -40.84
CA LYS A 2 23.99 -45.20 -40.20
C LYS A 2 24.81 -44.44 -39.14
N LYS A 3 24.91 -43.12 -39.31
CA LYS A 3 25.05 -42.21 -38.18
C LYS A 3 23.67 -42.23 -37.52
N LEU A 4 23.53 -42.76 -36.30
CA LEU A 4 22.32 -42.53 -35.52
C LEU A 4 22.58 -42.80 -34.04
N ILE A 5 22.61 -41.70 -33.30
CA ILE A 5 22.16 -41.56 -31.90
C ILE A 5 23.16 -42.04 -30.84
N THR A 6 24.27 -41.30 -30.78
CA THR A 6 24.85 -40.88 -29.49
C THR A 6 23.95 -39.77 -28.93
N LEU A 7 22.79 -40.11 -28.38
CA LEU A 7 21.91 -39.15 -27.69
C LEU A 7 21.00 -39.88 -26.69
N LEU A 8 21.59 -40.54 -25.69
CA LEU A 8 20.81 -41.12 -24.60
C LEU A 8 21.62 -41.14 -23.30
N LEU A 9 22.08 -39.97 -22.85
CA LEU A 9 22.67 -39.79 -21.51
C LEU A 9 22.69 -38.32 -21.03
N LEU A 10 21.82 -37.46 -21.58
CA LEU A 10 21.77 -36.03 -21.28
C LEU A 10 20.44 -35.55 -20.66
N LEU A 11 19.64 -36.46 -20.10
CA LEU A 11 18.33 -36.14 -19.50
C LEU A 11 18.12 -36.90 -18.18
N GLN A 12 18.95 -36.67 -17.16
CA GLN A 12 18.60 -37.00 -15.76
C GLN A 12 19.12 -35.99 -14.72
N ASN A 13 19.38 -34.74 -15.11
CA ASN A 13 19.54 -33.64 -14.16
C ASN A 13 18.51 -32.53 -14.44
N ILE A 14 17.24 -32.92 -14.53
CA ILE A 14 16.19 -32.05 -14.00
C ILE A 14 16.00 -32.55 -12.56
N ALA A 15 17.01 -32.27 -11.73
CA ALA A 15 16.74 -32.19 -10.31
C ALA A 15 15.73 -31.06 -10.19
N CYS A 16 14.58 -31.34 -9.59
CA CYS A 16 13.70 -30.31 -9.05
C CYS A 16 14.60 -29.31 -8.33
N THR A 17 14.83 -28.15 -8.93
CA THR A 17 15.11 -26.98 -8.13
C THR A 17 13.84 -26.81 -7.31
N ASN A 18 13.83 -27.38 -6.10
CA ASN A 18 13.17 -26.71 -5.00
C ASN A 18 13.69 -25.29 -5.10
N THR A 19 12.91 -24.41 -5.71
CA THR A 19 13.14 -22.98 -5.61
C THR A 19 13.01 -22.75 -4.11
N SER A 20 14.15 -22.77 -3.42
CA SER A 20 14.27 -22.23 -2.09
C SER A 20 13.44 -20.95 -2.12
N GLN A 21 12.51 -20.80 -1.20
CA GLN A 21 11.84 -19.52 -1.00
C GLN A 21 12.94 -18.54 -0.57
N GLU A 22 13.66 -17.99 -1.55
CA GLU A 22 14.83 -17.17 -1.33
C GLU A 22 14.33 -15.78 -0.96
N TYR A 23 14.30 -15.57 0.35
CA TYR A 23 14.11 -14.25 0.92
C TYR A 23 15.47 -13.66 1.26
N ILE A 24 15.62 -12.37 0.97
CA ILE A 24 16.69 -11.58 1.58
C ILE A 24 16.22 -11.23 2.98
N LYS A 25 16.89 -11.81 3.98
CA LYS A 25 16.59 -11.57 5.39
C LYS A 25 17.28 -10.29 5.85
N ILE A 26 16.55 -9.40 6.49
CA ILE A 26 17.09 -8.14 7.00
C ILE A 26 16.61 -7.88 8.42
N ASN A 27 17.49 -7.29 9.23
CA ASN A 27 17.14 -6.71 10.51
C ASN A 27 18.08 -5.53 10.80
N PRO A 28 17.95 -4.43 10.04
CA PRO A 28 18.83 -3.28 10.20
C PRO A 28 18.58 -2.62 11.56
N GLU A 29 19.62 -1.94 12.05
CA GLU A 29 19.49 -1.04 13.19
C GLU A 29 18.50 0.08 12.87
N ALA A 30 17.72 0.46 13.88
CA ALA A 30 16.70 1.50 13.74
C ALA A 30 17.20 2.83 14.28
N GLN A 31 16.99 3.90 13.52
CA GLN A 31 17.13 5.27 14.00
C GLN A 31 15.80 5.70 14.65
N THR A 32 15.83 6.13 15.91
CA THR A 32 14.64 6.69 16.55
C THR A 32 14.26 8.02 15.88
N ILE A 33 12.97 8.19 15.59
CA ILE A 33 12.41 9.40 15.00
C ILE A 33 11.23 9.87 15.84
N GLN A 34 11.16 11.18 16.07
CA GLN A 34 10.05 11.80 16.80
C GLN A 34 8.97 12.25 15.83
N THR A 35 7.72 12.19 16.28
CA THR A 35 6.58 12.66 15.50
C THR A 35 6.06 13.99 16.04
N GLU A 36 5.74 14.90 15.12
CA GLU A 36 5.13 16.19 15.45
C GLU A 36 3.62 16.08 15.29
N LEU A 37 2.86 16.35 16.34
CA LEU A 37 1.40 16.36 16.24
C LEU A 37 0.93 17.56 15.39
N ILE A 38 0.19 17.29 14.31
CA ILE A 38 -0.37 18.32 13.42
C ILE A 38 -1.83 18.58 13.76
N ILE A 39 -2.62 17.52 13.88
CA ILE A 39 -4.05 17.59 14.15
C ILE A 39 -4.37 16.58 15.23
N SER A 40 -4.90 17.08 16.34
CA SER A 40 -5.60 16.28 17.35
C SER A 40 -6.90 16.99 17.68
N ASP A 41 -8.00 16.25 17.77
CA ASP A 41 -9.27 16.81 18.18
C ASP A 41 -9.67 16.23 19.54
N LYS A 42 -9.57 17.06 20.58
CA LYS A 42 -9.96 16.70 21.94
C LYS A 42 -11.48 16.78 22.17
N ALA A 43 -12.23 17.36 21.22
CA ALA A 43 -13.66 17.61 21.40
C ALA A 43 -14.53 16.44 20.89
N ALA A 44 -14.03 15.67 19.90
CA ALA A 44 -14.65 14.44 19.44
C ALA A 44 -13.61 13.58 18.69
N PRO A 45 -13.63 12.25 18.87
CA PRO A 45 -12.72 11.37 18.14
C PRO A 45 -12.97 11.49 16.64
N ARG A 46 -11.96 11.95 15.90
CA ARG A 46 -11.95 11.85 14.43
C ARG A 46 -11.50 10.44 14.06
N MET A 47 -12.11 9.87 13.02
CA MET A 47 -11.62 8.63 12.41
C MET A 47 -11.11 8.96 11.02
N TYR A 48 -9.91 9.55 10.97
CA TYR A 48 -9.16 9.60 9.73
C TYR A 48 -8.79 8.19 9.32
N TYR A 49 -9.13 7.83 8.08
CA TYR A 49 -8.93 6.48 7.55
C TYR A 49 -7.99 6.44 6.35
N ASP A 50 -7.67 7.60 5.76
CA ASP A 50 -6.77 7.69 4.62
C ASP A 50 -6.07 9.03 4.51
N ILE A 51 -4.89 9.02 3.89
CA ILE A 51 -4.05 10.20 3.76
C ILE A 51 -3.27 10.18 2.45
N ALA A 52 -3.19 11.35 1.81
CA ALA A 52 -2.31 11.61 0.68
C ALA A 52 -1.62 12.96 0.85
N VAL A 53 -0.44 13.13 0.26
CA VAL A 53 0.36 14.34 0.45
C VAL A 53 1.09 14.76 -0.82
N ILE A 54 1.21 16.06 -1.01
CA ILE A 54 2.17 16.72 -1.91
C ILE A 54 2.95 17.74 -1.09
N ASP A 55 4.01 18.33 -1.67
CA ASP A 55 4.91 19.22 -0.92
C ASP A 55 4.22 20.45 -0.30
N SER A 56 3.08 20.89 -0.85
CA SER A 56 2.34 22.06 -0.37
C SER A 56 1.23 21.74 0.64
N CYS A 57 0.62 20.56 0.58
CA CYS A 57 -0.56 20.23 1.38
C CYS A 57 -0.73 18.72 1.59
N MET A 58 -1.45 18.39 2.66
CA MET A 58 -1.99 17.05 2.90
C MET A 58 -3.49 17.03 2.61
N ALA A 59 -3.97 15.86 2.19
CA ALA A 59 -5.38 15.54 2.08
C ALA A 59 -5.68 14.36 3.00
N VAL A 60 -6.63 14.56 3.92
CA VAL A 60 -6.99 13.55 4.94
C VAL A 60 -8.47 13.22 4.81
N SER A 61 -8.77 11.91 4.75
CA SER A 61 -10.13 11.41 4.60
C SER A 61 -10.73 11.02 5.95
N ASN A 62 -11.99 11.37 6.20
CA ASN A 62 -12.69 11.12 7.47
C ASN A 62 -14.12 10.60 7.25
N PHE A 63 -14.46 9.45 7.84
CA PHE A 63 -15.78 8.82 7.69
C PHE A 63 -16.92 9.54 8.43
N HIS A 64 -16.60 10.32 9.47
CA HIS A 64 -17.61 10.93 10.35
C HIS A 64 -17.84 12.41 10.05
N SER A 65 -17.67 12.81 8.80
CA SER A 65 -17.89 14.18 8.35
C SER A 65 -18.72 14.19 7.07
N ASP A 66 -19.63 15.16 6.97
CA ASP A 66 -20.39 15.42 5.73
C ASP A 66 -19.47 15.65 4.51
N SER A 67 -18.23 16.10 4.77
CA SER A 67 -17.15 16.18 3.78
C SER A 67 -16.11 15.09 4.07
N LEU A 68 -16.01 14.12 3.18
CA LEU A 68 -15.14 12.97 3.33
C LEU A 68 -13.66 13.32 3.17
N LEU A 69 -13.31 14.43 2.51
CA LEU A 69 -11.93 14.85 2.29
C LEU A 69 -11.66 16.26 2.80
N GLN A 70 -10.55 16.42 3.53
CA GLN A 70 -10.05 17.71 4.00
C GLN A 70 -8.66 17.97 3.44
N ILE A 71 -8.49 19.08 2.73
CA ILE A 71 -7.20 19.52 2.20
C ILE A 71 -6.67 20.66 3.05
N ARG A 72 -5.43 20.49 3.52
CA ARG A 72 -4.81 21.35 4.52
C ARG A 72 -3.37 21.69 4.12
N PRO A 73 -2.99 22.97 4.04
CA PRO A 73 -1.61 23.35 3.80
C PRO A 73 -0.69 22.79 4.88
N LEU A 74 0.48 22.25 4.50
CA LEU A 74 1.42 21.68 5.47
C LEU A 74 2.03 22.75 6.40
N ASN A 75 2.14 23.99 5.92
CA ASN A 75 2.69 25.12 6.68
C ASN A 75 1.65 25.83 7.56
N ASN A 76 0.35 25.60 7.32
CA ASN A 76 -0.74 26.15 8.11
C ASN A 76 -1.93 25.17 8.18
N PRO A 77 -1.78 24.07 8.93
CA PRO A 77 -2.75 22.96 8.93
C PRO A 77 -4.14 23.32 9.44
N GLU A 78 -4.29 24.45 10.16
CA GLU A 78 -5.58 24.97 10.62
C GLU A 78 -6.48 25.41 9.45
N GLN A 79 -5.88 25.84 8.34
CA GLN A 79 -6.64 26.10 7.13
C GLN A 79 -7.12 24.78 6.53
N CYS A 80 -8.42 24.69 6.31
CA CYS A 80 -9.08 23.47 5.85
C CYS A 80 -10.03 23.79 4.71
N LEU A 81 -9.75 23.25 3.53
CA LEU A 81 -10.70 23.17 2.44
C LEU A 81 -11.39 21.81 2.49
N ARG A 82 -12.71 21.79 2.52
CA ARG A 82 -13.53 20.58 2.59
C ARG A 82 -14.09 20.24 1.22
N CYS A 83 -13.92 19.00 0.80
CA CYS A 83 -14.45 18.47 -0.45
C CYS A 83 -14.91 17.01 -0.26
N PHE A 84 -15.40 16.42 -1.35
CA PHE A 84 -15.99 15.09 -1.38
C PHE A 84 -17.17 14.94 -0.42
N TYR A 85 -18.27 15.62 -0.71
CA TYR A 85 -19.47 15.50 0.12
C TYR A 85 -20.01 14.07 0.10
N GLN A 86 -20.46 13.60 1.24
CA GLN A 86 -20.99 12.25 1.38
C GLN A 86 -22.30 12.11 0.59
N GLY A 87 -22.38 11.09 -0.28
CA GLY A 87 -23.58 10.81 -1.06
C GLY A 87 -23.29 10.03 -2.34
N ASN A 88 -24.28 9.99 -3.24
CA ASN A 88 -24.23 9.23 -4.50
C ASN A 88 -24.53 10.10 -5.74
N GLY A 89 -24.81 11.38 -5.55
CA GLY A 89 -25.06 12.34 -6.61
C GLY A 89 -23.81 12.74 -7.41
N PRO A 90 -23.97 13.66 -8.37
CA PRO A 90 -22.84 14.27 -9.05
C PRO A 90 -21.92 14.98 -8.04
N TYR A 91 -20.62 14.69 -8.09
CA TYR A 91 -19.61 15.22 -7.15
C TYR A 91 -19.79 14.82 -5.68
N GLU A 92 -20.59 13.80 -5.40
CA GLU A 92 -20.67 13.13 -4.10
C GLU A 92 -19.97 11.77 -4.15
N TYR A 93 -19.47 11.36 -2.98
CA TYR A 93 -18.65 10.17 -2.79
C TYR A 93 -19.03 9.45 -1.50
N SER A 94 -18.57 8.23 -1.32
CA SER A 94 -18.92 7.42 -0.14
C SER A 94 -17.70 6.81 0.54
N MET A 95 -16.74 6.32 -0.25
CA MET A 95 -15.56 5.62 0.23
C MET A 95 -14.35 5.84 -0.69
N PRO A 96 -13.83 7.09 -0.78
CA PRO A 96 -12.65 7.44 -1.58
C PRO A 96 -11.34 7.04 -0.89
N PHE A 97 -10.49 6.29 -1.59
CA PHE A 97 -9.12 5.98 -1.19
C PHE A 97 -8.10 6.59 -2.15
N ALA A 98 -7.03 7.15 -1.60
CA ALA A 98 -5.91 7.68 -2.34
C ALA A 98 -5.24 6.57 -3.16
N LEU A 99 -4.79 6.91 -4.37
CA LEU A 99 -4.00 5.98 -5.16
C LEU A 99 -2.58 5.91 -4.59
N GLY A 100 -2.00 4.70 -4.51
CA GLY A 100 -0.61 4.48 -4.10
C GLY A 100 0.45 4.88 -5.14
N THR A 101 0.03 5.51 -6.24
CA THR A 101 0.87 5.78 -7.42
C THR A 101 1.93 6.86 -7.16
N VAL A 102 3.17 6.57 -7.55
CA VAL A 102 4.25 7.55 -7.62
C VAL A 102 4.36 8.15 -9.02
N ARG A 103 4.16 9.48 -9.12
CA ARG A 103 4.33 10.25 -10.36
C ARG A 103 5.09 11.54 -10.13
N SER A 104 6.17 11.71 -10.90
CA SER A 104 6.99 12.91 -10.90
C SER A 104 6.30 14.12 -11.54
N GLU A 105 5.49 13.88 -12.56
CA GLU A 105 5.15 14.91 -13.55
C GLU A 105 4.11 15.95 -13.09
N TYR A 106 3.30 15.66 -12.05
CA TYR A 106 2.23 16.56 -11.63
C TYR A 106 1.99 16.56 -10.12
N ASP A 107 1.88 17.75 -9.51
CA ASP A 107 1.32 17.93 -8.16
C ASP A 107 -0.18 17.70 -8.18
N ARG A 108 -0.53 16.41 -8.11
CA ARG A 108 -1.89 15.93 -8.13
C ARG A 108 -2.08 14.87 -7.07
N LEU A 109 -3.28 14.86 -6.51
CA LEU A 109 -3.76 13.80 -5.65
C LEU A 109 -4.89 13.09 -6.39
N SER A 110 -4.85 11.76 -6.42
CA SER A 110 -5.89 10.96 -7.05
C SER A 110 -6.55 10.05 -6.03
N PHE A 111 -7.86 9.90 -6.13
CA PHE A 111 -8.67 9.07 -5.25
C PHE A 111 -9.60 8.19 -6.07
N PHE A 112 -9.74 6.93 -5.68
CA PHE A 112 -10.72 6.02 -6.23
C PHE A 112 -11.83 5.79 -5.20
N ASP A 113 -13.05 6.18 -5.54
CA ASP A 113 -14.24 5.88 -4.76
C ASP A 113 -14.79 4.52 -5.19
N ILE A 114 -14.67 3.52 -4.30
CA ILE A 114 -15.01 2.13 -4.63
C ILE A 114 -16.50 1.98 -4.94
N GLN A 115 -17.36 2.65 -4.18
CA GLN A 115 -18.81 2.44 -4.24
C GLN A 115 -19.44 3.08 -5.49
N SER A 116 -19.05 4.30 -5.82
CA SER A 116 -19.53 5.01 -7.01
C SER A 116 -18.63 4.79 -8.24
N ARG A 117 -17.48 4.13 -8.06
CA ARG A 117 -16.51 3.76 -9.11
C ARG A 117 -15.99 4.98 -9.87
N LYS A 118 -15.73 6.04 -9.12
CA LYS A 118 -15.22 7.30 -9.63
C LYS A 118 -13.74 7.40 -9.32
N LEU A 119 -12.93 7.61 -10.36
CA LEU A 119 -11.57 8.09 -10.20
C LEU A 119 -11.59 9.61 -10.24
N VAL A 120 -11.12 10.24 -9.17
CA VAL A 120 -11.06 11.68 -9.02
C VAL A 120 -9.60 12.12 -8.96
N THR A 121 -9.24 13.12 -9.75
CA THR A 121 -7.92 13.75 -9.71
C THR A 121 -8.07 15.21 -9.32
N LEU A 122 -7.34 15.59 -8.28
CA LEU A 122 -7.24 16.94 -7.75
C LEU A 122 -5.90 17.52 -8.18
N LYS A 123 -5.93 18.66 -8.87
CA LYS A 123 -4.77 19.52 -9.07
C LYS A 123 -4.88 20.70 -8.12
N ILE A 124 -3.85 20.90 -7.31
CA ILE A 124 -3.82 21.92 -6.27
C ILE A 124 -2.81 22.98 -6.68
N ASP A 125 -3.29 24.17 -6.98
CA ASP A 125 -2.47 25.34 -7.34
C ASP A 125 -2.91 26.59 -6.55
N SER A 126 -3.33 27.66 -7.23
CA SER A 126 -4.04 28.79 -6.61
C SER A 126 -5.44 28.44 -6.11
N GLY A 127 -5.96 27.26 -6.48
CA GLY A 127 -7.19 26.66 -5.98
C GLY A 127 -7.21 25.15 -6.20
N ILE A 128 -8.40 24.54 -6.16
CA ILE A 128 -8.58 23.12 -6.48
C ILE A 128 -9.25 22.99 -7.84
N ASN A 129 -8.58 22.33 -8.78
CA ASN A 129 -9.20 21.84 -9.99
C ASN A 129 -9.45 20.33 -9.85
N MET A 130 -10.73 19.95 -9.88
CA MET A 130 -11.16 18.56 -9.76
C MET A 130 -11.60 18.03 -11.12
N LYS A 131 -11.12 16.83 -11.45
CA LYS A 131 -11.58 16.05 -12.60
C LYS A 131 -12.05 14.69 -12.13
N GLU A 132 -13.24 14.29 -12.58
CA GLU A 132 -13.84 13.00 -12.27
C GLU A 132 -13.94 12.16 -13.54
N LYS A 133 -13.72 10.85 -13.40
CA LYS A 133 -13.94 9.85 -14.44
C LYS A 133 -14.69 8.67 -13.82
N ILE A 134 -15.81 8.27 -14.43
CA ILE A 134 -16.46 7.00 -14.13
C ILE A 134 -15.61 5.88 -14.72
N MET A 135 -15.31 4.88 -13.90
CA MET A 135 -14.46 3.75 -14.27
C MET A 135 -15.27 2.66 -14.99
N PRO A 136 -14.67 1.93 -15.96
CA PRO A 136 -15.38 0.89 -16.72
C PRO A 136 -15.92 -0.23 -15.82
N ASP A 137 -17.03 -0.84 -16.24
CA ASP A 137 -17.70 -1.90 -15.47
C ASP A 137 -16.83 -3.13 -15.20
N SER A 138 -15.86 -3.39 -16.07
CA SER A 138 -14.92 -4.48 -15.92
C SER A 138 -13.83 -4.26 -14.87
N LEU A 139 -13.58 -3.03 -14.40
CA LEU A 139 -12.56 -2.79 -13.38
C LEU A 139 -13.05 -3.35 -12.03
N PRO A 140 -12.30 -4.27 -11.40
CA PRO A 140 -12.65 -4.79 -10.08
C PRO A 140 -12.77 -3.69 -9.03
N ALA A 141 -13.66 -3.88 -8.06
CA ALA A 141 -13.69 -3.06 -6.85
C ALA A 141 -12.38 -3.30 -6.07
N CYS A 142 -11.62 -2.24 -5.81
CA CYS A 142 -10.28 -2.33 -5.23
C CYS A 142 -10.11 -1.33 -4.09
N HIS A 143 -9.54 -1.80 -2.97
CA HIS A 143 -9.25 -0.96 -1.81
C HIS A 143 -7.88 -0.27 -1.92
N ASP A 144 -7.02 -0.78 -2.80
CA ASP A 144 -5.76 -0.17 -3.17
C ASP A 144 -5.65 -0.17 -4.70
N LEU A 145 -5.67 1.00 -5.31
CA LEU A 145 -5.56 1.20 -6.75
C LEU A 145 -4.33 2.04 -7.05
N ASN A 146 -3.62 1.65 -8.09
CA ASN A 146 -2.44 2.32 -8.60
C ASN A 146 -2.51 2.38 -10.13
N GLU A 147 -1.77 3.29 -10.75
CA GLU A 147 -1.81 3.47 -12.20
C GLU A 147 -0.46 3.80 -12.84
N THR A 148 -0.28 3.33 -14.06
CA THR A 148 0.71 3.85 -15.00
C THR A 148 0.00 4.65 -16.10
N SER A 149 0.73 5.07 -17.12
CA SER A 149 0.17 5.72 -18.30
C SER A 149 -0.81 4.80 -19.04
N GLN A 150 -0.59 3.47 -18.98
CA GLN A 150 -1.32 2.47 -19.77
C GLN A 150 -2.12 1.47 -18.94
N LEU A 151 -1.74 1.20 -17.69
CA LEU A 151 -2.28 0.11 -16.90
C LEU A 151 -2.78 0.58 -15.53
N TYR A 152 -3.72 -0.17 -14.98
CA TYR A 152 -4.07 -0.13 -13.57
C TYR A 152 -3.49 -1.35 -12.86
N TYR A 153 -3.12 -1.15 -11.60
CA TYR A 153 -2.67 -2.19 -10.68
C TYR A 153 -3.54 -2.10 -9.44
N GLY A 154 -4.07 -3.20 -8.94
CA GLY A 154 -4.93 -3.11 -7.76
C GLY A 154 -5.04 -4.40 -6.96
N VAL A 155 -5.42 -4.21 -5.71
CA VAL A 155 -5.82 -5.28 -4.79
C VAL A 155 -7.33 -5.20 -4.67
N ASP A 156 -8.02 -6.25 -5.11
CA ASP A 156 -9.48 -6.27 -5.13
C ASP A 156 -10.07 -6.55 -3.74
N VAL A 157 -11.24 -5.96 -3.47
CA VAL A 157 -11.97 -6.15 -2.21
C VAL A 157 -12.43 -7.60 -2.07
N ASP A 158 -12.78 -8.24 -3.17
CA ASP A 158 -13.24 -9.63 -3.20
C ASP A 158 -12.10 -10.65 -3.10
N MET A 159 -10.84 -10.20 -3.21
CA MET A 159 -9.62 -11.01 -3.12
C MET A 159 -9.61 -12.22 -4.08
N ILE A 160 -10.28 -12.12 -5.23
CA ILE A 160 -10.37 -13.21 -6.21
C ILE A 160 -9.18 -13.21 -7.18
N HIS A 161 -8.45 -12.08 -7.28
CA HIS A 161 -7.30 -11.93 -8.17
C HIS A 161 -5.95 -12.20 -7.48
N ARG A 162 -5.95 -12.99 -6.42
CA ARG A 162 -4.76 -13.42 -5.67
C ARG A 162 -4.04 -12.23 -5.01
N LEU A 163 -2.73 -12.00 -5.25
CA LEU A 163 -2.01 -10.90 -4.59
C LEU A 163 -2.48 -9.53 -5.06
N PHE A 164 -2.45 -9.34 -6.38
CA PHE A 164 -2.90 -8.13 -7.07
C PHE A 164 -3.15 -8.45 -8.54
N PHE A 165 -3.89 -7.58 -9.22
CA PHE A 165 -4.14 -7.66 -10.66
C PHE A 165 -3.50 -6.52 -11.44
N ILE A 166 -3.26 -6.78 -12.72
CA ILE A 166 -2.86 -5.80 -13.74
C ILE A 166 -3.97 -5.72 -14.77
N CYS A 167 -4.39 -4.49 -15.09
CA CYS A 167 -5.59 -4.22 -15.86
C CYS A 167 -5.34 -3.17 -16.95
N ASP A 168 -5.97 -3.34 -18.11
CA ASP A 168 -5.96 -2.35 -19.18
C ASP A 168 -6.72 -1.08 -18.76
N LYS A 169 -6.10 0.10 -18.91
CA LYS A 169 -6.69 1.38 -18.47
C LYS A 169 -7.83 1.88 -19.36
N THR A 170 -7.89 1.43 -20.62
CA THR A 170 -8.88 1.84 -21.61
C THR A 170 -10.21 1.17 -21.35
N ASN A 171 -10.20 -0.15 -21.13
CA ASN A 171 -11.43 -0.94 -20.97
C ASN A 171 -11.63 -1.52 -19.57
N GLY A 172 -10.66 -1.40 -18.66
CA GLY A 172 -10.79 -1.88 -17.29
C GLY A 172 -10.75 -3.41 -17.15
N ARG A 173 -10.34 -4.17 -18.17
CA ARG A 173 -10.24 -5.63 -18.08
C ARG A 173 -8.92 -6.07 -17.46
N VAL A 174 -9.02 -6.99 -16.51
CA VAL A 174 -7.86 -7.68 -15.94
C VAL A 174 -7.15 -8.47 -17.03
N GLN A 175 -5.86 -8.18 -17.21
CA GLN A 175 -4.97 -8.87 -18.14
C GLN A 175 -4.16 -9.96 -17.44
N LYS A 176 -3.82 -9.75 -16.17
CA LYS A 176 -3.01 -10.68 -15.38
C LYS A 176 -3.38 -10.59 -13.90
N SER A 177 -3.44 -11.74 -13.23
CA SER A 177 -3.50 -11.86 -11.77
C SER A 177 -2.18 -12.42 -11.27
N ILE A 178 -1.64 -11.86 -10.19
CA ILE A 178 -0.33 -12.25 -9.67
C ILE A 178 -0.49 -13.32 -8.59
N GLU A 179 0.15 -14.45 -8.85
CA GLU A 179 0.13 -15.64 -8.01
C GLU A 179 0.63 -15.37 -6.58
N TYR A 180 0.07 -16.10 -5.62
CA TYR A 180 0.52 -16.06 -4.24
C TYR A 180 1.99 -16.47 -4.12
N PHE A 181 2.73 -15.74 -3.29
CA PHE A 181 4.08 -16.09 -2.92
C PHE A 181 4.38 -15.66 -1.48
N PRO A 182 5.08 -16.48 -0.67
CA PRO A 182 5.37 -17.90 -0.91
C PRO A 182 4.13 -18.72 -1.21
N ASP A 183 4.31 -19.89 -1.82
CA ASP A 183 3.20 -20.85 -1.95
C ASP A 183 3.05 -21.60 -0.61
N ILE A 184 2.13 -21.13 0.23
CA ILE A 184 1.77 -21.77 1.49
C ILE A 184 0.64 -22.78 1.23
N GLN A 185 1.02 -24.01 0.89
CA GLN A 185 0.06 -25.08 0.56
C GLN A 185 -0.59 -25.77 1.77
N ASP A 186 -0.08 -25.54 2.99
CA ASP A 186 -0.49 -26.28 4.19
C ASP A 186 -1.25 -25.43 5.22
N GLY A 187 -2.55 -25.71 5.35
CA GLY A 187 -3.33 -25.50 6.58
C GLY A 187 -4.15 -24.21 6.70
N TYR A 188 -4.24 -23.39 5.66
CA TYR A 188 -5.25 -22.35 5.53
C TYR A 188 -6.34 -22.83 4.57
N ASP A 189 -7.60 -22.61 4.91
CA ASP A 189 -8.73 -22.96 4.06
C ASP A 189 -8.95 -21.91 2.95
N GLU A 190 -9.85 -22.21 2.01
CA GLU A 190 -10.16 -21.33 0.87
C GLU A 190 -10.61 -19.92 1.29
N PHE A 191 -11.19 -19.78 2.48
CA PHE A 191 -11.65 -18.51 3.01
C PHE A 191 -10.51 -17.69 3.63
N SER A 192 -9.65 -18.33 4.44
CA SER A 192 -8.52 -17.70 5.15
C SER A 192 -7.28 -17.48 4.28
N LEU A 193 -7.14 -18.21 3.18
CA LEU A 193 -5.98 -18.09 2.30
C LEU A 193 -5.85 -16.69 1.66
N PRO A 194 -6.88 -16.08 1.06
CA PRO A 194 -6.77 -14.72 0.52
C PRO A 194 -6.44 -13.67 1.59
N MET A 195 -7.00 -13.81 2.80
CA MET A 195 -6.67 -12.94 3.93
C MET A 195 -5.19 -13.03 4.32
N LEU A 196 -4.58 -14.22 4.25
CA LEU A 196 -3.17 -14.40 4.56
C LEU A 196 -2.29 -13.53 3.64
N TYR A 197 -2.70 -13.41 2.39
CA TYR A 197 -2.01 -12.63 1.37
C TYR A 197 -2.50 -11.19 1.21
N MET A 198 -3.30 -10.69 2.17
CA MET A 198 -3.70 -9.27 2.16
C MET A 198 -2.47 -8.37 2.17
N CYS A 199 -2.44 -7.40 1.25
CA CYS A 199 -1.30 -6.52 1.05
C CYS A 199 -1.72 -5.11 0.62
N SER A 200 -0.82 -4.16 0.81
CA SER A 200 -0.88 -2.83 0.18
C SER A 200 0.09 -2.77 -1.00
N LEU A 201 -0.20 -1.92 -2.00
CA LEU A 201 0.50 -1.84 -3.28
C LEU A 201 0.96 -0.40 -3.61
N CYS A 202 2.16 -0.27 -4.16
CA CYS A 202 2.72 1.01 -4.61
C CYS A 202 3.42 0.81 -5.95
N VAL A 203 3.12 1.69 -6.91
CA VAL A 203 3.65 1.62 -8.29
C VAL A 203 4.45 2.87 -8.62
N ASN A 204 5.63 2.66 -9.19
CA ASN A 204 6.43 3.71 -9.81
C ASN A 204 6.76 3.33 -11.24
N GLU A 205 6.14 4.04 -12.18
CA GLU A 205 6.30 3.82 -13.62
C GLU A 205 7.73 4.12 -14.08
N ASN A 206 8.34 5.20 -13.56
CA ASN A 206 9.69 5.63 -13.95
C ASN A 206 10.76 4.63 -13.49
N SER A 207 10.57 4.05 -12.30
CA SER A 207 11.44 2.99 -11.77
C SER A 207 11.05 1.59 -12.26
N HIS A 208 10.08 1.48 -13.16
CA HIS A 208 9.57 0.21 -13.70
C HIS A 208 9.30 -0.85 -12.62
N SER A 209 8.63 -0.44 -11.54
CA SER A 209 8.51 -1.26 -10.33
C SER A 209 7.14 -1.20 -9.68
N VAL A 210 6.71 -2.36 -9.18
CA VAL A 210 5.54 -2.55 -8.33
C VAL A 210 6.01 -3.18 -7.03
N VAL A 211 5.56 -2.65 -5.90
CA VAL A 211 5.91 -3.19 -4.58
C VAL A 211 4.64 -3.59 -3.86
N THR A 212 4.66 -4.76 -3.21
CA THR A 212 3.59 -5.19 -2.30
C THR A 212 4.17 -5.48 -0.93
N ALA A 213 3.48 -5.06 0.12
CA ALA A 213 3.86 -5.38 1.49
C ALA A 213 2.71 -6.06 2.22
N MET A 214 3.03 -7.18 2.86
CA MET A 214 2.04 -8.11 3.38
C MET A 214 1.59 -7.70 4.78
N LEU A 215 0.27 -7.62 4.99
CA LEU A 215 -0.28 -7.26 6.28
C LEU A 215 -0.08 -8.39 7.31
N ASN A 216 -0.30 -9.64 6.87
CA ASN A 216 -0.31 -10.81 7.74
C ASN A 216 0.98 -11.64 7.67
N MET A 217 2.01 -11.14 6.97
CA MET A 217 3.34 -11.76 6.92
C MET A 217 4.41 -10.67 7.01
N ASN A 218 5.56 -10.98 7.60
CA ASN A 218 6.72 -10.09 7.65
C ASN A 218 7.49 -10.02 6.31
N LEU A 219 6.76 -9.97 5.19
CA LEU A 219 7.26 -10.01 3.82
C LEU A 219 6.91 -8.76 3.02
N ILE A 220 7.85 -8.34 2.18
CA ILE A 220 7.65 -7.33 1.14
C ILE A 220 8.24 -7.86 -0.18
N HIS A 221 7.52 -7.65 -1.27
CA HIS A 221 7.86 -8.18 -2.59
C HIS A 221 8.02 -7.04 -3.60
N PHE A 222 9.02 -7.17 -4.47
CA PHE A 222 9.32 -6.23 -5.54
C PHE A 222 9.13 -6.93 -6.88
N TYR A 223 8.42 -6.28 -7.79
CA TYR A 223 8.08 -6.79 -9.12
C TYR A 223 8.43 -5.75 -10.20
N ASP A 224 8.56 -6.19 -11.45
CA ASP A 224 8.46 -5.30 -12.61
C ASP A 224 6.99 -4.93 -12.92
N LEU A 225 6.78 -4.06 -13.92
CA LEU A 225 5.45 -3.61 -14.34
C LEU A 225 4.64 -4.73 -15.02
N GLU A 226 5.29 -5.80 -15.47
CA GLU A 226 4.68 -6.99 -16.02
C GLU A 226 4.25 -7.98 -14.92
N GLY A 227 4.57 -7.70 -13.65
CA GLY A 227 4.24 -8.52 -12.50
C GLY A 227 5.15 -9.73 -12.29
N ASN A 228 6.36 -9.71 -12.84
CA ASN A 228 7.39 -10.70 -12.54
C ASN A 228 8.13 -10.28 -11.26
N ARG A 229 8.20 -11.20 -10.29
CA ARG A 229 8.84 -10.94 -9.00
C ARG A 229 10.36 -10.86 -9.17
N LYS A 230 10.94 -9.69 -8.86
CA LYS A 230 12.39 -9.44 -8.86
C LYS A 230 13.04 -9.87 -7.56
N LYS A 231 12.41 -9.54 -6.43
CA LYS A 231 12.99 -9.72 -5.09
C LYS A 231 11.90 -9.93 -4.04
N SER A 232 12.26 -10.60 -2.94
CA SER A 232 11.43 -10.69 -1.74
C SER A 232 12.30 -10.50 -0.52
N VAL A 233 11.86 -9.63 0.38
CA VAL A 233 12.59 -9.27 1.60
C VAL A 233 11.77 -9.71 2.80
N LEU A 234 12.44 -10.41 3.72
CA LEU A 234 11.88 -10.91 4.97
C LEU A 234 12.46 -10.09 6.13
N ILE A 235 11.59 -9.54 6.97
CA ILE A 235 12.02 -8.81 8.17
C ILE A 235 12.26 -9.81 9.30
N GLY A 236 13.50 -9.92 9.76
CA GLY A 236 13.95 -10.91 10.73
C GLY A 236 14.37 -12.24 10.09
N ASP A 237 14.53 -13.26 10.93
CA ASP A 237 15.19 -14.50 10.53
C ASP A 237 14.26 -15.58 9.99
N GLN A 238 12.96 -15.48 10.30
CA GLN A 238 11.95 -16.50 9.99
C GLN A 238 10.65 -15.86 9.51
N LEU A 239 10.00 -16.53 8.56
CA LEU A 239 8.66 -16.19 8.10
C LEU A 239 7.69 -16.36 9.25
N GLN A 240 6.96 -15.28 9.54
CA GLN A 240 5.91 -15.27 10.54
C GLN A 240 4.55 -15.35 9.86
N LEU A 241 3.69 -16.21 10.40
CA LEU A 241 2.35 -16.49 9.89
C LEU A 241 1.35 -16.43 11.05
N PRO A 242 0.10 -16.00 10.80
CA PRO A 242 -0.96 -16.06 11.80
C PRO A 242 -1.36 -17.50 12.10
N ASP A 243 -1.98 -17.74 13.25
CA ASP A 243 -2.49 -19.08 13.58
C ASP A 243 -3.57 -19.55 12.60
N LYS A 244 -3.57 -20.86 12.33
CA LYS A 244 -4.52 -21.50 11.41
C LYS A 244 -5.91 -21.61 12.04
N GLY A 245 -6.94 -21.63 11.19
CA GLY A 245 -8.33 -21.90 11.61
C GLY A 245 -9.11 -20.68 12.10
N SER A 246 -8.66 -19.46 11.79
CA SER A 246 -9.51 -18.26 11.94
C SER A 246 -10.77 -18.42 11.09
N LYS A 247 -11.94 -18.21 11.71
CA LYS A 247 -13.24 -18.14 11.01
C LYS A 247 -13.71 -16.71 10.78
N SER A 248 -12.87 -15.73 11.12
CA SER A 248 -13.16 -14.31 11.00
C SER A 248 -12.73 -13.80 9.63
N LEU A 249 -13.31 -12.69 9.18
CA LEU A 249 -12.90 -11.95 7.96
C LEU A 249 -11.54 -11.23 8.11
N ASP A 250 -10.76 -11.58 9.15
CA ASP A 250 -9.36 -11.17 9.36
C ASP A 250 -8.69 -12.10 10.40
N PHE A 251 -7.37 -12.00 10.54
CA PHE A 251 -6.59 -12.52 11.65
C PHE A 251 -6.44 -11.48 12.77
N HIS A 252 -7.55 -11.05 13.38
CA HIS A 252 -7.58 -9.94 14.34
C HIS A 252 -6.67 -10.13 15.57
N GLU A 253 -6.55 -11.36 16.06
CA GLU A 253 -5.71 -11.68 17.23
C GLU A 253 -4.23 -11.85 16.88
N SER A 254 -3.87 -11.84 15.59
CA SER A 254 -2.49 -12.02 15.15
C SER A 254 -1.75 -10.70 15.00
N ASN A 255 -0.43 -10.77 15.11
CA ASN A 255 0.45 -9.66 14.76
C ASN A 255 0.20 -9.20 13.33
N LYS A 256 0.27 -7.88 13.14
CA LYS A 256 0.17 -7.25 11.83
C LYS A 256 1.53 -6.66 11.49
N TYR A 257 2.02 -6.95 10.30
CA TYR A 257 3.36 -6.61 9.86
C TYR A 257 3.30 -5.30 9.08
N PHE A 258 3.25 -5.35 7.75
CA PHE A 258 3.21 -4.14 6.95
C PHE A 258 1.78 -3.59 6.86
N ARG A 259 1.53 -2.47 7.56
CA ARG A 259 0.21 -1.83 7.64
C ARG A 259 -0.12 -1.07 6.35
N GLN A 260 0.90 -0.48 5.74
CA GLN A 260 0.78 0.27 4.51
C GLN A 260 2.14 0.45 3.84
N ILE A 261 2.12 0.75 2.53
CA ILE A 261 3.24 1.32 1.81
C ILE A 261 2.85 2.62 1.12
N CYS A 262 3.84 3.48 0.95
CA CYS A 262 3.78 4.64 0.06
C CYS A 262 5.17 4.87 -0.55
N GLY A 263 5.30 5.77 -1.51
CA GLY A 263 6.59 6.03 -2.13
C GLY A 263 6.68 7.41 -2.75
N ASN A 264 7.90 7.78 -3.09
CA ASN A 264 8.22 8.89 -3.97
C ASN A 264 9.17 8.41 -5.07
N GLU A 265 9.72 9.32 -5.87
CA GLU A 265 10.57 8.97 -7.00
C GLU A 265 11.77 8.11 -6.62
N GLN A 266 12.31 8.28 -5.41
CA GLN A 266 13.56 7.64 -4.99
C GLN A 266 13.32 6.40 -4.12
N TYR A 267 12.33 6.46 -3.25
CA TYR A 267 12.18 5.47 -2.18
C TYR A 267 10.75 4.97 -2.02
N VAL A 268 10.67 3.76 -1.46
CA VAL A 268 9.45 3.15 -0.94
C VAL A 268 9.54 3.11 0.57
N TYR A 269 8.48 3.57 1.22
CA TYR A 269 8.31 3.62 2.65
C TYR A 269 7.29 2.58 3.07
N ALA A 270 7.73 1.58 3.84
CA ALA A 270 6.90 0.51 4.34
C ALA A 270 6.68 0.64 5.84
N LEU A 271 5.43 0.92 6.22
CA LEU A 271 5.01 1.05 7.61
C LEU A 271 4.86 -0.35 8.22
N TYR A 272 5.65 -0.66 9.23
CA TYR A 272 5.72 -1.97 9.86
C TYR A 272 5.37 -1.88 11.35
N SER A 273 4.43 -2.66 11.83
CA SER A 273 4.15 -2.77 13.26
C SER A 273 4.85 -3.98 13.88
N GLY A 274 4.72 -5.15 13.25
CA GLY A 274 5.27 -6.42 13.75
C GLY A 274 4.57 -6.97 15.00
N LYS A 275 3.43 -6.37 15.37
CA LYS A 275 2.64 -6.62 16.58
C LYS A 275 1.21 -6.15 16.35
N ARG A 276 0.33 -6.26 17.35
CA ARG A 276 -1.01 -5.64 17.26
C ARG A 276 -0.88 -4.12 17.40
N LEU A 277 -1.78 -3.37 16.77
CA LEU A 277 -1.67 -1.92 16.69
C LEU A 277 -1.54 -1.23 18.06
N GLU A 278 -2.38 -1.66 18.99
CA GLU A 278 -2.48 -1.12 20.34
C GLU A 278 -1.16 -1.31 21.14
N GLU A 279 -0.26 -2.18 20.68
CA GLU A 279 0.88 -2.69 21.43
C GLU A 279 2.19 -1.89 21.16
N GLY A 280 2.08 -0.73 20.52
CA GLY A 280 3.08 0.35 20.62
C GLY A 280 3.68 0.82 19.30
N ALA A 281 4.81 1.52 19.39
CA ALA A 281 5.46 2.19 18.27
C ALA A 281 5.70 1.32 17.03
N SER A 282 5.65 1.96 15.86
CA SER A 282 5.87 1.37 14.55
C SER A 282 7.33 1.55 14.09
N ASP A 283 7.74 0.73 13.14
CA ASP A 283 8.93 0.95 12.34
C ASP A 283 8.55 1.43 10.93
N ILE A 284 9.45 2.15 10.29
CA ILE A 284 9.32 2.57 8.89
C ILE A 284 10.57 2.08 8.18
N PHE A 285 10.39 1.10 7.29
CA PHE A 285 11.47 0.59 6.45
C PHE A 285 11.52 1.39 5.15
N VAL A 286 12.69 1.91 4.82
CA VAL A 286 12.93 2.69 3.60
C VAL A 286 13.75 1.86 2.64
N PHE A 287 13.20 1.56 1.49
CA PHE A 287 13.86 0.84 0.41
C PHE A 287 14.04 1.76 -0.79
N ASP A 288 15.05 1.50 -1.62
CA ASP A 288 14.94 1.93 -3.02
C ASP A 288 14.00 1.00 -3.81
N TRP A 289 13.73 1.38 -5.06
CA TRP A 289 12.84 0.63 -5.94
C TRP A 289 13.40 -0.74 -6.40
N ASP A 290 14.70 -0.99 -6.21
CA ASP A 290 15.34 -2.29 -6.45
C ASP A 290 15.29 -3.21 -5.22
N GLY A 291 14.70 -2.73 -4.12
CA GLY A 291 14.52 -3.46 -2.87
C GLY A 291 15.79 -3.58 -2.04
N GLU A 292 16.73 -2.64 -2.19
CA GLU A 292 17.82 -2.46 -1.24
C GLU A 292 17.38 -1.56 -0.09
N ILE A 293 17.61 -2.02 1.14
CA ILE A 293 17.27 -1.23 2.31
C ILE A 293 18.23 -0.05 2.50
N LYS A 294 17.67 1.12 2.77
CA LYS A 294 18.41 2.37 3.00
C LYS A 294 18.40 2.78 4.46
N LYS A 295 17.23 2.74 5.09
CA LYS A 295 17.03 3.17 6.47
C LYS A 295 15.91 2.36 7.13
N ARG A 296 15.96 2.29 8.46
CA ARG A 296 14.84 1.91 9.31
C ARG A 296 14.66 2.99 10.36
N TYR A 297 13.47 3.54 10.45
CA TYR A 297 13.11 4.45 11.52
C TYR A 297 12.24 3.73 12.56
N HIS A 298 12.45 4.02 13.83
CA HIS A 298 11.57 3.61 14.93
C HIS A 298 10.82 4.83 15.45
N THR A 299 9.49 4.81 15.37
CA THR A 299 8.66 5.95 15.78
C THR A 299 8.48 5.99 17.30
N ASP A 300 7.92 7.09 17.80
CA ASP A 300 7.55 7.24 19.21
C ASP A 300 6.09 6.83 19.52
N ARG A 301 5.32 6.45 18.49
CA ARG A 301 3.89 6.09 18.60
C ARG A 301 3.44 5.11 17.51
N PRO A 302 2.36 4.33 17.74
CA PRO A 302 1.77 3.50 16.71
C PRO A 302 1.22 4.35 15.55
N LEU A 303 1.48 3.91 14.33
CA LEU A 303 0.92 4.50 13.11
C LEU A 303 0.09 3.47 12.35
N GLU A 304 -0.96 3.94 11.71
CA GLU A 304 -1.85 3.15 10.85
C GLU A 304 -1.59 3.39 9.37
N LYS A 305 -1.32 4.64 9.00
CA LYS A 305 -1.05 5.05 7.62
C LYS A 305 0.04 6.10 7.54
N LEU A 306 0.68 6.18 6.37
CA LEU A 306 1.72 7.13 5.99
C LEU A 306 1.53 7.60 4.55
N ALA A 307 1.92 8.83 4.29
CA ALA A 307 2.18 9.35 2.95
C ALA A 307 3.47 10.17 2.98
N VAL A 308 4.30 10.05 1.93
CA VAL A 308 5.57 10.78 1.81
C VAL A 308 5.44 11.98 0.88
N THR A 309 6.01 13.11 1.27
CA THR A 309 6.14 14.28 0.40
C THR A 309 7.06 13.97 -0.79
N LYS A 310 6.79 14.55 -1.96
CA LYS A 310 7.64 14.35 -3.15
C LYS A 310 9.09 14.77 -2.93
N SER A 311 9.29 15.87 -2.20
CA SER A 311 10.61 16.38 -1.84
C SER A 311 11.37 15.53 -0.83
N ASP A 312 10.77 14.43 -0.35
CA ASP A 312 11.35 13.50 0.62
C ASP A 312 11.73 14.14 1.98
N LYS A 313 11.12 15.29 2.31
CA LYS A 313 11.43 16.02 3.54
C LYS A 313 10.63 15.55 4.74
N TYR A 314 9.40 15.09 4.51
CA TYR A 314 8.49 14.69 5.58
C TYR A 314 7.65 13.49 5.18
N LEU A 315 7.32 12.66 6.16
CA LEU A 315 6.14 11.81 6.10
C LEU A 315 5.00 12.50 6.86
N VAL A 316 3.78 12.21 6.46
CA VAL A 316 2.58 12.53 7.25
C VAL A 316 1.87 11.22 7.54
N GLY A 317 1.50 11.01 8.80
CA GLY A 317 0.93 9.77 9.28
C GLY A 317 -0.41 9.94 9.97
N ILE A 318 -1.18 8.86 9.96
CA ILE A 318 -2.36 8.67 10.82
C ILE A 318 -1.90 7.84 12.01
N ALA A 319 -2.08 8.36 13.22
CA ALA A 319 -1.72 7.69 14.47
C ALA A 319 -2.98 7.36 15.27
N LEU A 320 -3.03 6.19 15.91
CA LEU A 320 -4.08 5.88 16.88
C LEU A 320 -3.86 6.71 18.15
N ASN A 321 -4.91 7.33 18.67
CA ASN A 321 -4.85 8.07 19.93
C ASN A 321 -5.42 7.25 21.10
N GLU A 322 -5.13 7.68 22.33
CA GLU A 322 -5.51 6.96 23.56
C GLU A 322 -7.03 6.88 23.78
N GLU A 323 -7.81 7.73 23.09
CA GLU A 323 -9.27 7.79 23.19
C GLU A 323 -9.97 6.93 22.12
N GLY A 324 -9.21 6.17 21.31
CA GLY A 324 -9.74 5.30 20.25
C GLY A 324 -10.07 6.02 18.93
N GLY A 325 -9.70 7.30 18.80
CA GLY A 325 -9.73 8.04 17.54
C GLY A 325 -8.36 8.05 16.84
N THR A 326 -8.22 8.85 15.80
CA THR A 326 -6.95 9.04 15.09
C THR A 326 -6.50 10.50 15.03
N ASP A 327 -5.21 10.70 15.22
CA ASP A 327 -4.50 11.96 15.07
C ASP A 327 -3.73 12.00 13.74
N ILE A 328 -3.43 13.21 13.26
CA ILE A 328 -2.50 13.42 12.14
C ILE A 328 -1.17 13.90 12.67
N VAL A 329 -0.09 13.22 12.29
CA VAL A 329 1.28 13.53 12.71
C VAL A 329 2.20 13.78 11.51
N LYS A 330 3.24 14.56 11.73
CA LYS A 330 4.34 14.82 10.79
C LYS A 330 5.57 14.08 11.28
N ILE A 331 6.39 13.59 10.35
CA ILE A 331 7.64 12.91 10.66
C ILE A 331 8.73 13.57 9.80
N PRO A 332 9.59 14.43 10.39
CA PRO A 332 10.72 15.03 9.69
C PRO A 332 11.77 14.00 9.30
N LEU A 333 12.05 13.88 8.01
CA LEU A 333 13.10 13.01 7.51
C LEU A 333 14.43 13.79 7.51
N GLU A 334 15.43 13.26 8.23
CA GLU A 334 16.79 13.82 8.32
C GLU A 334 17.75 13.27 7.27
#